data_AF-A0A1A8DK31-F1
#
_entry.id   AF-A0A1A8DK31-F1
#
_cell.length_a   1.000
_cell.length_b   1.000
_cell.length_c   1.000
_cell.angle_alpha   90.00
_cell.angle_beta   90.00
_cell.angle_gamma   90.00
#
_symmetry.space_group_name_H-M   'P 1'
#
loop_
_entity.id
_entity.type
_entity.pdbx_description
1 polymer ?
#
loop_
_entity_poly.entity_id
_entity_poly.type
_entity_poly.pdbx_seq_one_letter_code
_entity_poly.pdbx_strand_id
1 'polypeptide(L)'
;FESLPHMGDEVCQVSAQQPVQTELLMRYHQLQSRLATLKIENEEVRKTLDATMQTLQDMLTVEDFDVSDAFQHSRSTESIKSVASESYMSKLNVAKRRANQQETETFYFSKFKEYLNGSNLIIKLQAKHDLLKQTLGEGERAECGTTRGRRNARTRIQDSGQPIPLVVESCIRYINLYGLQQQGIFRVPGSQVEVNDIKNSFERGEDPLIDDQNEQDINSVAGVLKLYFRGLENPLFPKERFLDFIATIKLESGAERAHHIQQIVVTLPRTVIIVMRYLFAFLNHLSQYS
;
A
#
# COMPACT_ATOMS: atom_id res chain seq x y z
N PHE A 1 52.04 6.54 8.51
CA PHE A 1 51.69 7.81 7.84
C PHE A 1 50.33 8.24 8.36
N GLU A 2 50.32 9.00 9.44
CA GLU A 2 49.13 9.70 9.91
C GLU A 2 49.04 11.03 9.14
N SER A 3 47.92 11.25 8.46
CA SER A 3 47.63 12.52 7.82
C SER A 3 47.17 13.50 8.91
N LEU A 4 48.00 14.50 9.20
CA LEU A 4 47.61 15.65 9.98
C LEU A 4 46.83 16.62 9.07
N PRO A 5 45.63 17.07 9.48
CA PRO A 5 44.89 18.08 8.74
C PRO A 5 45.64 19.42 8.74
N HIS A 6 45.80 19.99 7.56
CA HIS A 6 46.46 21.27 7.35
C HIS A 6 45.54 22.40 7.78
N MET A 7 46.05 23.32 8.62
CA MET A 7 45.33 24.48 9.15
C MET A 7 44.91 25.39 7.98
N GLY A 8 43.64 25.34 7.60
CA GLY A 8 43.10 26.22 6.55
C GLY A 8 41.80 25.75 5.88
N ASP A 9 41.38 24.50 6.04
CA ASP A 9 40.06 24.08 5.56
C ASP A 9 38.97 24.60 6.52
N GLU A 10 38.29 25.66 6.09
CA GLU A 10 36.98 26.01 6.64
C GLU A 10 36.02 24.84 6.36
N VAL A 11 35.79 24.01 7.36
CA VAL A 11 34.68 23.05 7.35
C VAL A 11 33.40 23.86 7.31
N CYS A 12 32.93 24.16 6.10
CA CYS A 12 31.68 24.86 5.87
C CYS A 12 30.55 23.93 6.34
N GLN A 13 30.13 24.12 7.59
CA GLN A 13 28.95 23.49 8.15
C GLN A 13 27.76 23.95 7.30
N VAL A 14 27.29 23.11 6.39
CA VAL A 14 26.14 23.39 5.54
C VAL A 14 24.88 23.33 6.39
N SER A 15 24.64 24.37 7.19
CA SER A 15 23.32 24.67 7.73
C SER A 15 22.46 25.21 6.60
N ALA A 16 21.20 24.78 6.52
CA ALA A 16 20.24 25.37 5.60
C ALA A 16 20.19 26.90 5.81
N GLN A 17 20.03 27.68 4.74
CA GLN A 17 19.86 29.14 4.80
C GLN A 17 18.74 29.50 5.81
N GLN A 18 18.93 30.51 6.67
CA GLN A 18 17.95 30.99 7.68
C GLN A 18 16.47 30.99 7.25
N PRO A 19 16.09 31.43 6.02
CA PRO A 19 14.70 31.35 5.57
C PRO A 19 14.14 29.92 5.49
N VAL A 20 14.96 28.94 5.09
CA VAL A 20 14.57 27.52 4.99
C VAL A 20 14.37 26.91 6.38
N GLN A 21 15.21 27.27 7.35
CA GLN A 21 15.07 26.81 8.74
C GLN A 21 13.77 27.33 9.37
N THR A 22 13.41 28.58 9.08
CA THR A 22 12.17 29.20 9.59
C THR A 22 10.93 28.54 8.98
N GLU A 23 10.96 28.25 7.68
CA GLU A 23 9.87 27.51 7.02
C GLU A 23 9.71 26.10 7.59
N LEU A 24 10.81 25.37 7.82
CA LEU A 24 10.78 24.03 8.40
C LEU A 24 10.19 24.00 9.82
N LEU A 25 10.53 24.98 10.66
CA LEU A 25 9.95 25.15 12.00
C LEU A 25 8.44 25.44 11.94
N MET A 26 8.02 26.32 11.04
CA MET A 26 6.60 26.62 10.83
C MET A 26 5.82 25.37 10.38
N ARG A 27 6.39 24.59 9.45
CA ARG A 27 5.81 23.31 8.99
C ARG A 27 5.73 22.28 10.12
N TYR A 28 6.76 22.22 10.97
CA TYR A 28 6.79 21.33 12.12
C TYR A 28 5.66 21.65 13.12
N HIS A 29 5.52 22.92 13.53
CA HIS A 29 4.43 23.33 14.43
C HIS A 29 3.04 23.14 13.81
N GLN A 30 2.88 23.41 12.51
CA GLN A 30 1.62 23.18 11.81
C GLN A 30 1.23 21.68 11.80
N LEU A 31 2.19 20.80 11.54
CA LEU A 31 1.98 19.35 11.59
C LEU A 31 1.68 18.87 13.00
N GLN A 32 2.37 19.40 14.00
CA GLN A 32 2.15 19.07 15.41
C GLN A 32 0.72 19.45 15.86
N SER A 33 0.27 20.67 15.51
CA SER A 33 -1.10 21.12 15.78
C SER A 33 -2.14 20.24 15.08
N ARG A 34 -1.94 19.96 13.79
CA ARG A 34 -2.87 19.12 13.03
C ARG A 34 -2.94 17.68 13.56
N LEU A 35 -1.80 17.12 14.00
CA LEU A 35 -1.75 15.81 14.65
C LEU A 35 -2.51 15.78 15.97
N ALA A 36 -2.40 16.83 16.79
CA ALA A 36 -3.15 16.93 18.04
C ALA A 36 -4.66 16.94 17.78
N THR A 37 -5.13 17.75 16.83
CA THR A 37 -6.55 17.79 16.46
C THR A 37 -7.04 16.46 15.92
N LEU A 38 -6.31 15.85 14.98
CA LEU A 38 -6.71 14.57 14.38
C LEU A 38 -6.75 13.43 15.40
N LYS A 39 -5.85 13.41 16.39
CA LYS A 39 -5.87 12.41 17.47
C LYS A 39 -7.13 12.54 18.31
N ILE A 40 -7.58 13.76 18.59
CA ILE A 40 -8.83 14.01 19.32
C ILE A 40 -10.03 13.59 18.48
N GLU A 41 -10.13 14.06 17.25
CA GLU A 41 -11.22 13.70 16.32
C GLU A 41 -11.33 12.17 16.15
N ASN A 42 -10.21 11.48 15.93
CA ASN A 42 -10.20 10.04 15.73
C ASN A 42 -10.56 9.25 17.01
N GLU A 43 -10.18 9.76 18.17
CA GLU A 43 -10.55 9.19 19.47
C GLU A 43 -12.06 9.34 19.75
N GLU A 44 -12.69 10.45 19.33
CA GLU A 44 -14.14 10.61 19.40
C GLU A 44 -14.87 9.63 18.48
N VAL A 45 -14.35 9.41 17.27
CA VAL A 45 -14.87 8.37 16.36
C VAL A 45 -14.73 6.99 16.98
N ARG A 46 -13.59 6.68 17.61
CA ARG A 46 -13.37 5.40 18.30
C ARG A 46 -14.37 5.18 19.43
N LYS A 47 -14.63 6.18 20.26
CA LYS A 47 -15.65 6.09 21.33
C LYS A 47 -17.05 5.85 20.76
N THR A 48 -17.39 6.53 19.67
CA THR A 48 -18.67 6.32 18.98
C THR A 48 -18.78 4.90 18.44
N LEU A 49 -17.69 4.38 17.86
CA LEU A 49 -17.59 3.02 17.35
C LEU A 49 -17.78 1.98 18.47
N ASP A 50 -17.08 2.15 19.60
CA ASP A 50 -17.20 1.27 20.77
C ASP A 50 -18.62 1.28 21.35
N ALA A 51 -19.23 2.46 21.48
CA ALA A 51 -20.63 2.57 21.91
C ALA A 51 -21.60 1.87 20.95
N THR A 52 -21.38 2.00 19.63
CA THR A 52 -22.19 1.31 18.61
C THR A 52 -22.02 -0.20 18.70
N MET A 53 -20.79 -0.67 18.93
CA MET A 53 -20.49 -2.09 19.11
C MET A 53 -21.20 -2.66 20.34
N GLN A 54 -21.22 -1.91 21.44
CA GLN A 54 -21.97 -2.29 22.64
C GLN A 54 -23.47 -2.40 22.33
N THR A 55 -24.05 -1.42 21.62
CA THR A 55 -25.46 -1.50 21.20
C THR A 55 -25.74 -2.73 20.32
N LEU A 56 -24.83 -3.07 19.40
CA LEU A 56 -24.95 -4.29 18.58
C LEU A 56 -24.90 -5.56 19.45
N GLN A 57 -24.01 -5.62 20.42
CA GLN A 57 -23.93 -6.74 21.36
C GLN A 57 -25.19 -6.85 22.21
N ASP A 58 -25.71 -5.74 22.73
CA ASP A 58 -26.93 -5.71 23.51
C ASP A 58 -28.13 -6.21 22.68
N MET A 59 -28.22 -5.80 21.41
CA MET A 59 -29.25 -6.31 20.49
C MET A 59 -29.15 -7.82 20.27
N LEU A 60 -27.95 -8.40 20.23
CA LEU A 60 -27.73 -9.85 20.11
C LEU A 60 -28.05 -10.61 21.42
N THR A 61 -28.01 -9.93 22.57
CA THR A 61 -28.41 -10.53 23.86
C THR A 61 -29.92 -10.51 24.09
N VAL A 62 -30.68 -9.73 23.32
CA VAL A 62 -32.16 -9.71 23.36
C VAL A 62 -32.69 -10.94 22.62
N GLU A 63 -32.82 -12.05 23.34
CA GLU A 63 -33.76 -13.17 23.14
C GLU A 63 -34.21 -13.51 21.69
N ASP A 64 -33.33 -13.45 20.69
CA ASP A 64 -33.63 -13.90 19.32
C ASP A 64 -33.76 -15.43 19.19
N PHE A 65 -33.68 -16.14 20.32
CA PHE A 65 -33.94 -17.57 20.44
C PHE A 65 -35.19 -17.90 21.25
N ASP A 66 -35.92 -16.89 21.77
CA ASP A 66 -37.19 -17.17 22.45
C ASP A 66 -38.30 -17.47 21.43
N VAL A 67 -38.29 -18.70 20.94
CA VAL A 67 -39.34 -19.31 20.14
C VAL A 67 -40.49 -19.82 21.01
N SER A 68 -40.55 -19.51 22.31
CA SER A 68 -41.61 -19.99 23.20
C SER A 68 -43.00 -19.64 22.66
N ASP A 69 -43.17 -18.47 22.05
CA ASP A 69 -44.41 -18.06 21.38
C ASP A 69 -44.76 -18.93 20.15
N ALA A 70 -43.77 -19.50 19.47
CA ALA A 70 -43.99 -20.45 18.37
C ALA A 70 -44.51 -21.81 18.87
N PHE A 71 -44.24 -22.17 20.13
CA PHE A 71 -44.66 -23.44 20.76
C PHE A 71 -45.93 -23.32 21.62
N GLN A 72 -46.46 -22.12 21.87
CA GLN A 72 -47.69 -21.91 22.67
C GLN A 72 -48.98 -22.48 22.02
N HIS A 73 -48.95 -22.88 20.74
CA HIS A 73 -50.13 -23.36 20.00
C HIS A 73 -50.55 -24.81 20.31
N SER A 74 -49.92 -25.49 21.27
CA SER A 74 -50.25 -26.89 21.62
C SER A 74 -51.00 -27.03 22.94
N ARG A 75 -51.99 -26.17 23.21
CA ARG A 75 -53.07 -26.50 24.15
C ARG A 75 -54.40 -26.51 23.42
N SER A 76 -54.90 -27.73 23.25
CA SER A 76 -56.22 -28.04 22.70
C SER A 76 -57.33 -27.18 23.30
N THR A 77 -58.32 -26.93 22.44
CA THR A 77 -59.70 -26.46 22.64
C THR A 77 -59.95 -24.95 22.66
N GLU A 78 -60.64 -24.51 21.60
CA GLU A 78 -61.59 -23.38 21.46
C GLU A 78 -61.11 -21.93 21.52
N SER A 79 -61.14 -21.25 20.36
CA SER A 79 -61.99 -20.08 20.06
C SER A 79 -61.44 -19.30 18.86
N ILE A 80 -62.18 -19.28 17.75
CA ILE A 80 -61.84 -18.47 16.55
C ILE A 80 -62.33 -17.04 16.78
N LYS A 81 -61.60 -16.24 17.58
CA LYS A 81 -61.59 -14.77 17.48
C LYS A 81 -60.19 -14.26 17.86
N SER A 82 -59.62 -13.41 17.01
CA SER A 82 -58.39 -12.58 17.17
C SER A 82 -56.97 -13.15 16.99
N VAL A 83 -56.74 -14.35 16.46
CA VAL A 83 -55.36 -14.86 16.24
C VAL A 83 -54.64 -14.22 15.03
N ALA A 84 -55.39 -13.68 14.05
CA ALA A 84 -54.79 -13.10 12.84
C ALA A 84 -54.07 -11.76 13.08
N SER A 85 -54.50 -10.98 14.08
CA SER A 85 -53.94 -9.66 14.40
C SER A 85 -52.63 -9.73 15.19
N GLU A 86 -52.50 -10.68 16.11
CA GLU A 86 -51.27 -10.86 16.93
C GLU A 86 -50.10 -11.39 16.09
N SER A 87 -50.35 -12.38 15.22
CA SER A 87 -49.31 -12.94 14.33
C SER A 87 -48.80 -11.92 13.30
N TYR A 88 -49.65 -11.03 12.79
CA TYR A 88 -49.24 -10.01 11.81
C TYR A 88 -48.43 -8.88 12.46
N MET A 89 -48.84 -8.44 13.67
CA MET A 89 -48.11 -7.44 14.46
C MET A 89 -46.77 -7.97 14.96
N SER A 90 -46.68 -9.26 15.33
CA SER A 90 -45.42 -9.90 15.73
C SER A 90 -44.40 -9.98 14.58
N LYS A 91 -44.82 -10.37 13.36
CA LYS A 91 -43.95 -10.35 12.17
C LYS A 91 -43.46 -8.96 11.80
N LEU A 92 -44.31 -7.94 11.95
CA LEU A 92 -43.94 -6.54 11.73
C LEU A 92 -42.91 -6.06 12.78
N ASN A 93 -43.04 -6.49 14.04
CA ASN A 93 -42.09 -6.19 15.11
C ASN A 93 -40.72 -6.85 14.90
N VAL A 94 -40.69 -8.07 14.36
CA VAL A 94 -39.44 -8.78 13.99
C VAL A 94 -38.76 -8.11 12.80
N ALA A 95 -39.51 -7.78 11.75
CA ALA A 95 -38.98 -7.08 10.58
C ALA A 95 -38.41 -5.70 10.95
N LYS A 96 -39.10 -4.96 11.83
CA LYS A 96 -38.64 -3.66 12.34
C LYS A 96 -37.37 -3.78 13.20
N ARG A 97 -37.27 -4.81 14.06
CA ARG A 97 -36.05 -5.11 14.82
C ARG A 97 -34.87 -5.41 13.89
N ARG A 98 -35.08 -6.25 12.87
CA ARG A 98 -34.06 -6.58 11.87
C ARG A 98 -33.59 -5.38 11.05
N ALA A 99 -34.51 -4.50 10.66
CA ALA A 99 -34.17 -3.26 9.96
C ALA A 99 -33.32 -2.32 10.85
N ASN A 100 -33.71 -2.15 12.12
CA ASN A 100 -32.96 -1.35 13.09
C ASN A 100 -31.56 -1.92 13.36
N GLN A 101 -31.43 -3.25 13.44
CA GLN A 101 -30.15 -3.93 13.55
C GLN A 101 -29.27 -3.62 12.32
N GLN A 102 -29.82 -3.78 11.12
CA GLN A 102 -29.08 -3.54 9.87
C GLN A 102 -28.64 -2.06 9.73
N GLU A 103 -29.47 -1.11 10.15
CA GLU A 103 -29.10 0.31 10.22
C GLU A 103 -27.94 0.55 11.19
N THR A 104 -27.97 -0.09 12.37
CA THR A 104 -26.92 0.02 13.37
C THR A 104 -25.60 -0.61 12.89
N GLU A 105 -25.67 -1.77 12.22
CA GLU A 105 -24.51 -2.42 11.60
C GLU A 105 -23.89 -1.54 10.50
N THR A 106 -24.73 -0.95 9.66
CA THR A 106 -24.29 -0.03 8.61
C THR A 106 -23.60 1.20 9.20
N PHE A 107 -24.16 1.76 10.28
CA PHE A 107 -23.54 2.85 11.03
C PHE A 107 -22.19 2.45 11.63
N TYR A 108 -22.09 1.24 12.22
CA TYR A 108 -20.84 0.69 12.74
C TYR A 108 -19.76 0.58 11.66
N PHE A 109 -20.06 -0.02 10.51
CA PHE A 109 -19.09 -0.16 9.42
C PHE A 109 -18.64 1.20 8.86
N SER A 110 -19.56 2.16 8.78
CA SER A 110 -19.24 3.53 8.39
C SER A 110 -18.25 4.18 9.37
N LYS A 111 -18.52 4.08 10.67
CA LYS A 111 -17.64 4.60 11.72
C LYS A 111 -16.30 3.87 11.80
N PHE A 112 -16.28 2.56 11.54
CA PHE A 112 -15.05 1.77 11.47
C PHE A 112 -14.14 2.23 10.33
N LYS A 113 -14.72 2.46 9.14
CA LYS A 113 -14.01 3.03 7.99
C LYS A 113 -13.47 4.43 8.29
N GLU A 114 -14.27 5.28 8.93
CA GLU A 114 -13.86 6.63 9.36
C GLU A 114 -12.67 6.57 10.34
N TYR A 115 -12.74 5.68 11.33
CA TYR A 115 -11.67 5.43 12.30
C TYR A 115 -10.37 4.98 11.62
N LEU A 116 -10.44 3.97 10.74
CA LEU A 116 -9.27 3.46 10.02
C LEU A 116 -8.63 4.53 9.13
N ASN A 117 -9.44 5.32 8.44
CA ASN A 117 -8.94 6.42 7.60
C ASN A 117 -8.22 7.48 8.43
N GLY A 118 -8.80 7.88 9.57
CA GLY A 118 -8.17 8.82 10.49
C GLY A 118 -6.89 8.27 11.12
N SER A 119 -6.88 7.01 11.55
CA SER A 119 -5.70 6.32 12.09
C SER A 119 -4.55 6.25 11.05
N ASN A 120 -4.86 5.87 9.81
CA ASN A 120 -3.89 5.86 8.73
C ASN A 120 -3.32 7.25 8.44
N LEU A 121 -4.15 8.29 8.47
CA LEU A 121 -3.70 9.67 8.30
C LEU A 121 -2.79 10.11 9.45
N ILE A 122 -3.13 9.80 10.70
CA ILE A 122 -2.32 10.09 11.89
C ILE A 122 -0.94 9.44 11.74
N ILE A 123 -0.87 8.15 11.40
CA ILE A 123 0.41 7.43 11.22
C ILE A 123 1.27 8.11 10.14
N LYS A 124 0.67 8.46 8.99
CA LYS A 124 1.38 9.14 7.89
C LYS A 124 1.89 10.52 8.30
N LEU A 125 1.10 11.31 9.01
CA LEU A 125 1.50 12.64 9.47
C LEU A 125 2.53 12.56 10.60
N GLN A 126 2.44 11.57 11.49
CA GLN A 126 3.40 11.31 12.55
C GLN A 126 4.78 10.97 11.95
N ALA A 127 4.83 10.12 10.93
CA ALA A 127 6.08 9.80 10.22
C ALA A 127 6.71 11.00 9.48
N LYS A 128 5.90 12.00 9.09
CA LYS A 128 6.42 13.28 8.54
C LYS A 128 6.91 14.20 9.65
N HIS A 129 6.16 14.29 10.74
CA HIS A 129 6.52 15.06 11.92
C HIS A 129 7.86 14.58 12.52
N ASP A 130 8.04 13.27 12.66
CA ASP A 130 9.24 12.69 13.28
C ASP A 130 10.48 12.88 12.39
N LEU A 131 10.32 12.82 11.06
CA LEU A 131 11.39 13.18 10.14
C LEU A 131 11.78 14.65 10.27
N LEU A 132 10.78 15.55 10.32
CA LEU A 132 11.06 16.99 10.51
C LEU A 132 11.73 17.26 11.85
N LYS A 133 11.30 16.56 12.91
CA LYS A 133 11.91 16.63 14.24
C LYS A 133 13.38 16.22 14.22
N GLN A 134 13.72 15.14 13.52
CA GLN A 134 15.10 14.69 13.35
C GLN A 134 15.93 15.75 12.62
N THR A 135 15.43 16.30 11.51
CA THR A 135 16.14 17.33 10.73
C THR A 135 16.28 18.68 11.46
N LEU A 136 15.40 18.98 12.43
CA LEU A 136 15.48 20.18 13.27
C LEU A 136 16.33 19.98 14.53
N GLY A 137 16.61 18.73 14.91
CA GLY A 137 17.33 18.35 16.12
C GLY A 137 18.82 18.02 15.93
N GLU A 138 19.35 18.04 14.70
CA GLU A 138 20.77 17.80 14.42
C GLU A 138 21.62 19.04 14.72
N GLY A 139 21.83 19.27 16.02
CA GLY A 139 22.80 20.22 16.58
C GLY A 139 23.89 19.59 17.43
N GLU A 140 23.85 18.29 17.74
CA GLU A 140 24.93 17.60 18.48
C GLU A 140 25.19 16.19 17.95
N ARG A 141 26.35 16.06 17.28
CA ARG A 141 27.18 14.87 17.05
C ARG A 141 26.50 13.50 16.87
N ALA A 142 26.42 13.06 15.62
CA ALA A 142 26.92 11.74 15.20
C ALA A 142 27.20 11.75 13.70
N GLU A 143 28.46 11.52 13.33
CA GLU A 143 28.86 11.25 11.96
C GLU A 143 28.20 9.95 11.46
N CYS A 144 27.38 10.03 10.41
CA CYS A 144 27.49 9.17 9.23
C CYS A 144 26.40 9.54 8.19
N GLY A 145 26.84 10.07 7.04
CA GLY A 145 26.24 9.72 5.74
C GLY A 145 24.99 10.47 5.27
N THR A 146 25.20 11.69 4.80
CA THR A 146 24.60 12.34 3.60
C THR A 146 23.17 11.99 3.13
N THR A 147 22.35 13.04 3.14
CA THR A 147 21.31 13.44 2.16
C THR A 147 20.06 12.56 1.99
N ARG A 148 18.95 12.97 2.62
CA ARG A 148 17.59 12.48 2.29
C ARG A 148 16.62 13.65 2.01
N GLY A 149 16.75 14.20 0.81
CA GLY A 149 15.69 14.98 0.17
C GLY A 149 14.59 14.06 -0.38
N ARG A 150 13.32 14.47 -0.21
CA ARG A 150 12.12 13.97 -0.91
C ARG A 150 11.97 12.44 -0.98
N ARG A 151 11.28 11.87 0.01
CA ARG A 151 10.75 10.49 -0.01
C ARG A 151 9.64 10.35 -1.07
N ASN A 152 10.06 10.14 -2.32
CA ASN A 152 9.23 9.55 -3.37
C ASN A 152 9.57 8.04 -3.43
N ALA A 153 8.61 7.15 -3.15
CA ALA A 153 8.51 5.74 -3.55
C ALA A 153 9.74 4.76 -3.52
N ARG A 154 10.91 5.10 -2.98
CA ARG A 154 12.16 4.50 -3.51
C ARG A 154 12.86 3.38 -2.75
N THR A 155 12.33 2.85 -1.65
CA THR A 155 13.02 1.76 -0.91
C THR A 155 12.10 0.69 -0.33
N ARG A 156 11.00 0.33 -1.01
CA ARG A 156 10.18 -0.84 -0.57
C ARG A 156 10.81 -2.21 -0.90
N ILE A 157 11.95 -2.24 -1.60
CA ILE A 157 12.68 -3.49 -1.89
C ILE A 157 13.35 -4.06 -0.62
N GLN A 158 13.53 -3.25 0.44
CA GLN A 158 14.25 -3.67 1.65
C GLN A 158 13.37 -3.76 2.92
N ASP A 159 12.25 -3.01 3.00
CA ASP A 159 11.43 -2.96 4.22
C ASP A 159 10.29 -4.00 4.30
N SER A 160 9.94 -4.69 3.22
CA SER A 160 8.79 -5.62 3.22
C SER A 160 9.14 -7.08 3.55
N GLY A 161 10.43 -7.44 3.60
CA GLY A 161 10.87 -8.83 3.72
C GLY A 161 10.50 -9.74 2.53
N GLN A 162 9.78 -9.21 1.53
CA GLN A 162 9.37 -9.94 0.34
C GLN A 162 10.47 -9.91 -0.72
N PRO A 163 10.88 -11.06 -1.29
CA PRO A 163 11.99 -11.13 -2.24
C PRO A 163 11.67 -10.46 -3.59
N ILE A 164 10.39 -10.27 -3.92
CA ILE A 164 9.90 -9.64 -5.15
C ILE A 164 8.94 -8.49 -4.76
N PRO A 165 9.07 -7.29 -5.36
CA PRO A 165 8.14 -6.19 -5.10
C PRO A 165 6.72 -6.50 -5.58
N LEU A 166 5.70 -6.18 -4.77
CA LEU A 166 4.28 -6.42 -5.09
C LEU A 166 3.89 -5.91 -6.49
N VAL A 167 4.32 -4.71 -6.89
CA VAL A 167 4.03 -4.15 -8.23
C VAL A 167 4.55 -5.06 -9.35
N VAL A 168 5.76 -5.62 -9.16
CA VAL A 168 6.37 -6.52 -10.14
C VAL A 168 5.61 -7.85 -10.18
N GLU A 169 5.31 -8.40 -9.00
CA GLU A 169 4.58 -9.66 -8.86
C GLU A 169 3.17 -9.57 -9.48
N SER A 170 2.37 -8.60 -9.06
CA SER A 170 0.97 -8.47 -9.48
C SER A 170 0.85 -8.09 -10.96
N CYS A 171 1.68 -7.17 -11.49
CA CYS A 171 1.65 -6.86 -12.92
C CYS A 171 2.03 -8.07 -13.77
N ILE A 172 3.07 -8.83 -13.39
CA ILE A 172 3.49 -10.03 -14.14
C ILE A 172 2.42 -11.11 -14.06
N ARG A 173 1.82 -11.35 -12.88
CA ARG A 173 0.72 -12.30 -12.72
C ARG A 173 -0.46 -11.93 -13.62
N TYR A 174 -0.89 -10.68 -13.58
CA TYR A 174 -2.03 -10.21 -14.37
C TYR A 174 -1.78 -10.36 -15.88
N ILE A 175 -0.58 -10.01 -16.36
CA ILE A 175 -0.21 -10.19 -17.76
C ILE A 175 -0.16 -11.67 -18.15
N ASN A 176 0.34 -12.55 -17.27
CA ASN A 176 0.34 -13.99 -17.54
C ASN A 176 -1.07 -14.58 -17.62
N LEU A 177 -2.03 -14.03 -16.87
CA LEU A 177 -3.41 -14.52 -16.88
C LEU A 177 -4.21 -14.02 -18.09
N TYR A 178 -4.05 -12.75 -18.46
CA TYR A 178 -4.95 -12.10 -19.42
C TYR A 178 -4.25 -11.53 -20.66
N GLY A 179 -2.94 -11.36 -20.61
CA GLY A 179 -2.18 -10.57 -21.60
C GLY A 179 -1.31 -11.36 -22.56
N LEU A 180 -1.25 -12.70 -22.46
CA LEU A 180 -0.33 -13.51 -23.28
C LEU A 180 -0.63 -13.44 -24.79
N GLN A 181 -1.89 -13.23 -25.17
CA GLN A 181 -2.30 -13.09 -26.57
C GLN A 181 -2.35 -11.62 -27.03
N GLN A 182 -2.03 -10.66 -26.14
CA GLN A 182 -2.09 -9.23 -26.46
C GLN A 182 -0.98 -8.87 -27.46
N GLN A 183 -1.38 -8.46 -28.66
CA GLN A 183 -0.43 -8.07 -29.69
C GLN A 183 0.35 -6.81 -29.27
N GLY A 184 1.67 -6.86 -29.40
CA GLY A 184 2.53 -5.70 -29.15
C GLY A 184 2.61 -5.31 -27.67
N ILE A 185 2.32 -6.23 -26.75
CA ILE A 185 2.54 -6.00 -25.31
C ILE A 185 3.96 -5.49 -25.03
N PHE A 186 4.07 -4.55 -24.09
CA PHE A 186 5.26 -3.73 -23.81
C PHE A 186 5.71 -2.76 -24.92
N ARG A 187 5.26 -2.90 -26.18
CA ARG A 187 5.57 -1.98 -27.30
C ARG A 187 4.48 -0.92 -27.47
N VAL A 188 3.21 -1.33 -27.46
CA VAL A 188 2.05 -0.44 -27.54
C VAL A 188 1.87 0.29 -26.19
N PRO A 189 1.69 1.63 -26.18
CA PRO A 189 1.41 2.37 -24.95
C PRO A 189 -0.03 2.16 -24.49
N GLY A 190 -0.23 1.93 -23.20
CA GLY A 190 -1.55 2.00 -22.56
C GLY A 190 -1.99 3.42 -22.24
N SER A 191 -3.20 3.53 -21.70
CA SER A 191 -3.78 4.80 -21.24
C SER A 191 -2.94 5.41 -20.13
N GLN A 192 -2.44 6.64 -20.34
CA GLN A 192 -1.63 7.30 -19.32
C GLN A 192 -2.41 7.61 -18.04
N VAL A 193 -3.72 7.83 -18.15
CA VAL A 193 -4.58 8.05 -16.98
C VAL A 193 -4.61 6.78 -16.13
N GLU A 194 -4.91 5.65 -16.75
CA GLU A 194 -5.00 4.34 -16.08
C GLU A 194 -3.65 3.87 -15.53
N VAL A 195 -2.55 4.07 -16.28
CA VAL A 195 -1.19 3.80 -15.79
C VAL A 195 -0.92 4.56 -14.48
N ASN A 196 -1.32 5.83 -14.41
CA ASN A 196 -1.14 6.63 -13.22
C ASN A 196 -2.09 6.18 -12.09
N ASP A 197 -3.32 5.80 -12.39
CA ASP A 197 -4.28 5.34 -11.38
C ASP A 197 -3.85 4.00 -10.75
N ILE A 198 -3.41 3.04 -11.55
CA ILE A 198 -2.86 1.77 -11.08
C ILE A 198 -1.61 2.02 -10.23
N LYS A 199 -0.66 2.85 -10.73
CA LYS A 199 0.54 3.23 -9.99
C LYS A 199 0.20 3.86 -8.64
N ASN A 200 -0.71 4.82 -8.62
CA ASN A 200 -1.11 5.53 -7.41
C ASN A 200 -1.75 4.57 -6.39
N SER A 201 -2.48 3.54 -6.86
CA SER A 201 -3.06 2.50 -5.99
C SER A 201 -1.97 1.67 -5.32
N PHE A 202 -0.98 1.21 -6.09
CA PHE A 202 0.20 0.55 -5.52
C PHE A 202 0.98 1.45 -4.53
N GLU A 203 1.07 2.76 -4.80
CA GLU A 203 1.70 3.74 -3.90
C GLU A 203 0.91 3.99 -2.62
N ARG A 204 -0.43 3.81 -2.64
CA ARG A 204 -1.28 3.81 -1.44
C ARG A 204 -1.15 2.52 -0.63
N GLY A 205 -0.54 1.48 -1.18
CA GLY A 205 -0.40 0.16 -0.56
C GLY A 205 -1.52 -0.81 -0.91
N GLU A 206 -2.36 -0.45 -1.89
CA GLU A 206 -3.42 -1.30 -2.44
C GLU A 206 -2.88 -2.13 -3.62
N ASP A 207 -3.46 -3.29 -3.90
CA ASP A 207 -3.20 -4.03 -5.14
C ASP A 207 -4.45 -3.96 -6.04
N PRO A 208 -4.48 -3.07 -7.05
CA PRO A 208 -5.63 -2.91 -7.94
C PRO A 208 -5.81 -4.10 -8.90
N LEU A 209 -4.85 -5.03 -8.97
CA LEU A 209 -4.84 -6.16 -9.89
C LEU A 209 -5.19 -7.49 -9.19
N ILE A 210 -5.46 -7.48 -7.87
CA ILE A 210 -5.69 -8.70 -7.08
C ILE A 210 -6.99 -9.41 -7.47
N ASP A 211 -8.03 -8.64 -7.81
CA ASP A 211 -9.36 -9.16 -8.13
C ASP A 211 -9.61 -9.15 -9.64
N ASP A 212 -10.05 -10.29 -10.17
CA ASP A 212 -10.35 -10.53 -11.59
C ASP A 212 -11.58 -9.74 -12.11
N GLN A 213 -12.21 -8.92 -11.27
CA GLN A 213 -13.40 -8.14 -11.63
C GLN A 213 -13.09 -6.81 -12.31
N ASN A 214 -11.86 -6.31 -12.17
CA ASN A 214 -11.44 -5.09 -12.83
C ASN A 214 -10.75 -5.44 -14.15
N GLU A 215 -11.46 -5.30 -15.27
CA GLU A 215 -10.90 -5.36 -16.62
C GLU A 215 -9.96 -4.17 -16.86
N GLN A 216 -8.75 -4.22 -16.30
CA GLN A 216 -7.69 -3.26 -16.56
C GLN A 216 -7.08 -3.52 -17.94
N ASP A 217 -6.77 -2.47 -18.70
CA ASP A 217 -6.10 -2.59 -19.99
C ASP A 217 -4.69 -3.18 -19.81
N ILE A 218 -4.41 -4.23 -20.59
CA ILE A 218 -3.14 -4.96 -20.52
C ILE A 218 -1.96 -4.04 -20.86
N ASN A 219 -2.14 -3.10 -21.79
CA ASN A 219 -1.07 -2.17 -22.17
C ASN A 219 -0.80 -1.15 -21.06
N SER A 220 -1.84 -0.75 -20.31
CA SER A 220 -1.72 0.07 -19.09
C SER A 220 -0.97 -0.69 -18.00
N VAL A 221 -1.31 -1.95 -17.71
CA VAL A 221 -0.59 -2.78 -16.72
C VAL A 221 0.89 -2.99 -17.13
N ALA A 222 1.15 -3.27 -18.41
CA ALA A 222 2.51 -3.33 -18.94
C ALA A 222 3.25 -1.98 -18.83
N GLY A 223 2.51 -0.87 -18.98
CA GLY A 223 2.99 0.48 -18.76
C GLY A 223 3.45 0.72 -17.31
N VAL A 224 2.65 0.27 -16.34
CA VAL A 224 2.98 0.37 -14.91
C VAL A 224 4.24 -0.41 -14.57
N LEU A 225 4.37 -1.65 -15.06
CA LEU A 225 5.57 -2.46 -14.84
C LEU A 225 6.83 -1.77 -15.39
N LYS A 226 6.75 -1.22 -16.62
CA LYS A 226 7.85 -0.43 -17.21
C LYS A 226 8.17 0.81 -16.37
N LEU A 227 7.14 1.51 -15.92
CA LEU A 227 7.28 2.74 -15.12
C LEU A 227 7.91 2.46 -13.76
N TYR A 228 7.59 1.32 -13.14
CA TYR A 228 8.22 0.87 -11.90
C TYR A 228 9.73 0.75 -12.06
N PHE A 229 10.21 -0.03 -13.03
CA PHE A 229 11.65 -0.21 -13.26
C PHE A 229 12.36 1.09 -13.68
N ARG A 230 11.69 1.95 -14.46
CA ARG A 230 12.20 3.28 -14.82
C ARG A 230 12.31 4.22 -13.62
N GLY A 231 11.41 4.07 -12.64
CA GLY A 231 11.32 4.93 -11.46
C GLY A 231 12.28 4.58 -10.33
N LEU A 232 12.94 3.42 -10.38
CA LEU A 232 13.89 2.95 -9.37
C LEU A 232 15.04 3.96 -9.18
N GLU A 233 15.40 4.20 -7.93
CA GLU A 233 16.56 5.02 -7.58
C GLU A 233 17.86 4.35 -8.05
N ASN A 234 17.97 3.07 -7.74
CA ASN A 234 19.01 2.18 -8.22
C ASN A 234 18.42 1.34 -9.36
N PRO A 235 18.79 1.59 -10.63
CA PRO A 235 18.25 0.83 -11.76
C PRO A 235 18.57 -0.66 -11.61
N LEU A 236 17.72 -1.50 -12.21
CA LEU A 236 17.89 -2.96 -12.16
C LEU A 236 19.29 -3.37 -12.66
N PHE A 237 19.79 -2.68 -13.69
CA PHE A 237 21.18 -2.74 -14.13
C PHE A 237 21.95 -1.57 -13.52
N PRO A 238 22.80 -1.79 -12.50
CA PRO A 238 23.52 -0.70 -11.85
C PRO A 238 24.46 0.01 -12.83
N LYS A 239 24.56 1.33 -12.72
CA LYS A 239 25.33 2.16 -13.66
C LYS A 239 26.82 1.82 -13.61
N GLU A 240 27.29 1.41 -12.45
CA GLU A 240 28.69 1.03 -12.19
C GLU A 240 29.09 -0.21 -13.00
N ARG A 241 28.12 -1.07 -13.35
CA ARG A 241 28.31 -2.29 -14.16
C ARG A 241 28.02 -2.10 -15.64
N PHE A 242 27.59 -0.91 -16.06
CA PHE A 242 27.18 -0.66 -17.44
C PHE A 242 28.31 -0.96 -18.43
N LEU A 243 29.52 -0.46 -18.19
CA LEU A 243 30.67 -0.69 -19.06
C LEU A 243 31.06 -2.18 -19.11
N ASP A 244 30.95 -2.89 -17.98
CA ASP A 244 31.18 -4.33 -17.90
C ASP A 244 30.22 -5.07 -18.85
N PHE A 245 28.93 -4.72 -18.84
CA PHE A 245 27.93 -5.31 -19.75
C PHE A 245 28.22 -4.96 -21.22
N ILE A 246 28.57 -3.71 -21.54
CA ILE A 246 28.86 -3.30 -22.92
C ILE A 246 30.09 -4.02 -23.48
N ALA A 247 31.10 -4.30 -22.66
CA ALA A 247 32.28 -5.05 -23.07
C ALA A 247 31.91 -6.46 -23.60
N THR A 248 30.88 -7.09 -23.04
CA THR A 248 30.43 -8.42 -23.47
C THR A 248 29.86 -8.45 -24.89
N ILE A 249 29.38 -7.31 -25.42
CA ILE A 249 28.82 -7.22 -26.78
C ILE A 249 29.89 -7.46 -27.84
N LYS A 250 31.16 -7.17 -27.53
CA LYS A 250 32.30 -7.36 -28.45
C LYS A 250 32.70 -8.83 -28.60
N LEU A 251 32.17 -9.74 -27.77
CA LEU A 251 32.46 -11.16 -27.81
C LEU A 251 31.63 -11.83 -28.91
N GLU A 252 32.30 -12.47 -29.88
CA GLU A 252 31.65 -13.13 -31.01
C GLU A 252 30.89 -14.39 -30.56
N SER A 253 31.51 -15.21 -29.71
CA SER A 253 30.93 -16.44 -29.19
C SER A 253 29.77 -16.16 -28.23
N GLY A 254 28.58 -16.68 -28.55
CA GLY A 254 27.41 -16.58 -27.68
C GLY A 254 27.60 -17.26 -26.32
N ALA A 255 28.34 -18.38 -26.28
CA ALA A 255 28.61 -19.10 -25.04
C ALA A 255 29.56 -18.31 -24.12
N GLU A 256 30.62 -17.73 -24.69
CA GLU A 256 31.54 -16.87 -23.93
C GLU A 256 30.83 -15.59 -23.45
N ARG A 257 30.02 -14.97 -24.31
CA ARG A 257 29.21 -13.80 -23.94
C ARG A 257 28.26 -14.10 -22.78
N ALA A 258 27.57 -15.24 -22.82
CA ALA A 258 26.69 -15.67 -21.74
C ALA A 258 27.47 -15.92 -20.44
N HIS A 259 28.65 -16.55 -20.53
CA HIS A 259 29.52 -16.78 -19.38
C HIS A 259 29.97 -15.45 -18.74
N HIS A 260 30.43 -14.48 -19.52
CA HIS A 260 30.82 -13.17 -19.01
C HIS A 260 29.66 -12.39 -18.39
N ILE A 261 28.47 -12.41 -19.02
CA ILE A 261 27.26 -11.81 -18.44
C ILE A 261 26.94 -12.45 -17.08
N GLN A 262 27.05 -13.77 -16.98
CA GLN A 262 26.84 -14.48 -15.71
C GLN A 262 27.82 -14.00 -14.64
N GLN A 263 29.12 -13.87 -14.97
CA GLN A 263 30.13 -13.36 -14.02
C GLN A 263 29.80 -11.96 -13.52
N ILE A 264 29.23 -11.09 -14.35
CA ILE A 264 28.81 -9.75 -13.93
C ILE A 264 27.58 -9.86 -13.01
N VAL A 265 26.56 -10.63 -13.41
CA VAL A 265 25.28 -10.73 -12.68
C VAL A 265 25.46 -11.31 -11.29
N VAL A 266 26.36 -12.28 -11.08
CA VAL A 266 26.61 -12.86 -9.74
C VAL A 266 27.23 -11.88 -8.75
N THR A 267 27.80 -10.76 -9.22
CA THR A 267 28.31 -9.69 -8.36
C THR A 267 27.23 -8.70 -7.89
N LEU A 268 26.01 -8.80 -8.42
CA LEU A 268 24.91 -7.92 -8.08
C LEU A 268 24.29 -8.30 -6.72
N PRO A 269 23.61 -7.36 -6.03
CA PRO A 269 22.90 -7.68 -4.79
C PRO A 269 21.89 -8.83 -4.99
N ARG A 270 21.78 -9.72 -4.00
CA ARG A 270 20.88 -10.91 -4.07
C ARG A 270 19.45 -10.54 -4.47
N THR A 271 18.92 -9.44 -3.95
CA THR A 271 17.56 -8.98 -4.28
C THR A 271 17.42 -8.58 -5.74
N VAL A 272 18.44 -7.92 -6.31
CA VAL A 272 18.47 -7.58 -7.75
C VAL A 272 18.48 -8.85 -8.59
N ILE A 273 19.29 -9.84 -8.22
CA ILE A 273 19.37 -11.13 -8.93
C ILE A 273 18.02 -11.84 -8.92
N ILE A 274 17.32 -11.86 -7.78
CA ILE A 274 15.99 -12.48 -7.68
C ILE A 274 14.98 -11.79 -8.61
N VAL A 275 14.93 -10.45 -8.58
CA VAL A 275 14.03 -9.67 -9.44
C VAL A 275 14.38 -9.85 -10.92
N MET A 276 15.67 -9.86 -11.28
CA MET A 276 16.11 -10.17 -12.65
C MET A 276 15.65 -11.57 -13.08
N ARG A 277 15.86 -12.59 -12.26
CA ARG A 277 15.44 -13.96 -12.58
C ARG A 277 13.94 -14.04 -12.81
N TYR A 278 13.14 -13.40 -11.95
CA TYR A 278 11.70 -13.38 -12.08
C TYR A 278 11.24 -12.67 -13.36
N LEU A 279 11.79 -11.47 -13.61
CA LEU A 279 11.48 -10.67 -14.80
C LEU A 279 11.87 -11.39 -16.10
N PHE A 280 13.09 -11.93 -16.19
CA PHE A 280 13.56 -12.58 -17.41
C PHE A 280 12.92 -13.94 -17.65
N ALA A 281 12.54 -14.68 -16.59
CA ALA A 281 11.73 -15.89 -16.76
C ALA A 281 10.37 -15.55 -17.36
N PHE A 282 9.72 -14.49 -16.89
CA PHE A 282 8.47 -13.98 -17.46
C PHE A 282 8.65 -13.52 -18.91
N LEU A 283 9.65 -12.69 -19.22
CA LEU A 283 9.87 -12.21 -20.58
C LEU A 283 10.20 -13.35 -21.56
N ASN A 284 10.94 -14.36 -21.11
CA ASN A 284 11.22 -15.57 -21.89
C ASN A 284 9.96 -16.43 -22.11
N HIS A 285 9.06 -16.50 -21.12
CA HIS A 285 7.77 -17.15 -21.31
C HIS A 285 6.91 -16.38 -22.32
N LEU A 286 6.84 -15.05 -22.19
CA LEU A 286 6.10 -14.18 -23.08
C LEU A 286 6.59 -14.25 -24.53
N SER A 287 7.91 -14.39 -24.75
CA SER A 287 8.46 -14.54 -26.10
C SER A 287 8.03 -15.83 -26.82
N GLN A 288 7.48 -16.83 -26.11
CA GLN A 288 6.94 -18.04 -26.72
C GLN A 288 5.56 -17.82 -27.37
N TYR A 289 4.90 -16.70 -27.05
CA TYR A 289 3.62 -16.29 -27.62
C TYR A 289 3.77 -15.14 -28.64
N SER A 290 5.01 -14.79 -28.99
CA SER A 290 5.33 -13.65 -29.86
C SER A 290 5.47 -14.03 -31.34
#